data_AF-A0A4R6CQJ7-F1
#
_entry.id   AF-A0A4R6CQJ7-F1
#
_cell.length_a   1.000
_cell.length_b   1.000
_cell.length_c   1.000
_cell.angle_alpha   90.00
_cell.angle_beta   90.00
_cell.angle_gamma   90.00
#
_symmetry.space_group_name_H-M   'P 1'
#
loop_
_entity.id
_entity.type
_entity.pdbx_description
1 polymer ?
#
loop_
_entity_poly.entity_id
_entity_poly.type
_entity_poly.pdbx_seq_one_letter_code
_entity_poly.pdbx_strand_id
1 'polypeptide(L)'
;MIKNKKLKSMIHRFRSKNNESKTKTKFYNHDADTSQMSATYEDLKKYGVNHELNLIRRISIQQKLNKYQHPSSNHRLLKGYRDTGEWLNWIGIVADISMPTTSSLDGKILIDKFCYENSLHQVKLLDYHVWLKTNEIRYLLNADKQTIGVGDTIRGISKVTKYSSKGLSNKYGLGATLLKGAGIYVSIPTKRTLAQSTANQLVTDYDRQDDWVVKLSNAGVPKQTLRDYHREKDINVFIAKNRGHVSARFQPSRYNHYFERLEAMPQKILQHEKEQHSLASQYYGIVDNFKVYQKKDSCHSVIHFSYIVDDIKRIITGSKWFEYDGEILKLGSLRPKDVIGFKDNRDLIKSSGTLEPLTNVELLTKHQSDPMPDNQSLVAGWVIKNFGKQKNVLNQNDLVNKYERWLKTKRGEDIRTPFNIGFSIDEIAEKTTVTAHQIQKFLDQHSVQPIFSEGNKDYYAKQDMDLTVKHFKQVHNKAKAALQVVRKTKDNYLIDKNKKQEEVKKMTNKDNSVMNTDTSKAKTTKAPNNDHVIKIITSRGRFTTLQFKTLQEAYIVLQQALQSGYLNYFIKAKDEAGSDCLISVKNIISMS
;
A
#
# COMPACT_ATOMS: atom_id res chain seq x y z
N MET A 1 41.18 21.82 -60.43
CA MET A 1 41.84 21.66 -59.11
C MET A 1 41.47 22.68 -58.02
N ILE A 2 40.69 23.74 -58.28
CA ILE A 2 40.41 24.82 -57.31
C ILE A 2 39.28 24.50 -56.28
N LYS A 3 38.44 23.47 -56.52
CA LYS A 3 37.30 23.11 -55.64
C LYS A 3 37.69 22.41 -54.32
N ASN A 4 38.82 21.70 -54.25
CA ASN A 4 39.21 20.93 -53.06
C ASN A 4 39.83 21.77 -51.92
N LYS A 5 40.44 22.94 -52.22
CA LYS A 5 41.00 23.82 -51.17
C LYS A 5 39.92 24.57 -50.38
N LYS A 6 38.82 24.97 -51.02
CA LYS A 6 37.68 25.63 -50.34
C LYS A 6 36.94 24.68 -49.38
N LEU A 7 36.73 23.43 -49.78
CA LEU A 7 36.06 22.41 -48.95
C LEU A 7 36.86 22.06 -47.68
N LYS A 8 38.19 21.86 -47.80
CA LYS A 8 39.07 21.66 -46.63
C LYS A 8 39.09 22.88 -45.69
N SER A 9 39.06 24.10 -46.22
CA SER A 9 39.01 25.33 -45.39
C SER A 9 37.68 25.53 -44.65
N MET A 10 36.56 25.09 -45.25
CA MET A 10 35.25 25.11 -44.59
C MET A 10 35.15 24.08 -43.47
N ILE A 11 35.63 22.85 -43.69
CA ILE A 11 35.64 21.80 -42.67
C ILE A 11 36.51 22.20 -41.46
N HIS A 12 37.63 22.89 -41.67
CA HIS A 12 38.47 23.41 -40.59
C HIS A 12 37.82 24.54 -39.78
N ARG A 13 37.01 25.42 -40.40
CA ARG A 13 36.27 26.47 -39.68
C ARG A 13 35.20 25.91 -38.75
N PHE A 14 34.50 24.85 -39.16
CA PHE A 14 33.47 24.21 -38.32
C PHE A 14 34.02 23.46 -37.11
N ARG A 15 35.26 22.94 -37.17
CA ARG A 15 35.91 22.30 -36.00
C ARG A 15 36.41 23.30 -34.95
N SER A 16 36.65 24.56 -35.32
CA SER A 16 37.27 25.55 -34.40
C SER A 16 36.28 26.37 -33.56
N LYS A 17 34.98 26.40 -33.88
CA LYS A 17 34.00 27.30 -33.22
C LYS A 17 33.20 26.69 -32.05
N ASN A 18 33.46 25.44 -31.67
CA ASN A 18 32.73 24.78 -30.57
C ASN A 18 33.38 24.88 -29.18
N ASN A 19 34.43 25.69 -29.00
CA ASN A 19 35.16 25.71 -27.72
C ASN A 19 34.88 26.88 -26.76
N GLU A 20 33.97 27.81 -27.07
CA GLU A 20 33.69 28.93 -26.15
C GLU A 20 32.21 29.13 -25.88
N SER A 21 31.70 28.36 -24.91
CA SER A 21 30.52 28.68 -24.09
C SER A 21 30.45 27.67 -22.94
N LYS A 22 31.37 27.78 -21.98
CA LYS A 22 31.30 27.08 -20.70
C LYS A 22 30.65 27.99 -19.66
N THR A 23 29.32 27.94 -19.55
CA THR A 23 28.62 28.18 -18.28
C THR A 23 27.20 27.62 -18.35
N LYS A 24 26.82 26.92 -17.27
CA LYS A 24 25.57 26.17 -16.99
C LYS A 24 25.58 24.71 -17.47
N THR A 25 25.81 23.84 -16.49
CA THR A 25 25.49 22.41 -16.39
C THR A 25 24.54 21.88 -17.47
N LYS A 26 25.10 21.53 -18.64
CA LYS A 26 24.43 20.63 -19.58
C LYS A 26 24.96 19.23 -19.30
N PHE A 27 24.10 18.37 -18.76
CA PHE A 27 24.30 16.93 -18.81
C PHE A 27 24.36 16.53 -20.29
N TYR A 28 25.57 16.44 -20.84
CA TYR A 28 25.78 16.01 -22.22
C TYR A 28 25.68 14.48 -22.23
N ASN A 29 24.50 13.96 -22.55
CA ASN A 29 24.36 12.54 -22.83
C ASN A 29 24.79 12.28 -24.27
N HIS A 30 26.02 11.81 -24.46
CA HIS A 30 26.60 11.49 -25.78
C HIS A 30 25.84 10.39 -26.53
N ASP A 31 25.08 9.54 -25.83
CA ASP A 31 24.37 8.39 -26.41
C ASP A 31 22.93 8.75 -26.80
N ALA A 32 22.34 9.73 -26.10
CA ALA A 32 21.08 10.36 -26.48
C ALA A 32 21.24 11.36 -27.64
N ASP A 33 22.41 11.41 -28.31
CA ASP A 33 22.80 12.38 -29.34
C ASP A 33 21.94 12.24 -30.62
N THR A 34 20.67 12.54 -30.43
CA THR A 34 19.62 12.85 -31.38
C THR A 34 19.70 14.34 -31.75
N SER A 35 20.85 15.01 -31.51
CA SER A 35 21.09 16.41 -31.89
C SER A 35 20.48 16.60 -33.25
N GLN A 36 19.36 17.31 -33.27
CA GLN A 36 18.41 17.25 -34.36
C GLN A 36 19.18 17.56 -35.63
N MET A 37 19.39 16.55 -36.48
CA MET A 37 20.11 16.71 -37.74
C MET A 37 19.30 17.72 -38.52
N SER A 38 19.77 18.97 -38.50
CA SER A 38 18.99 20.13 -38.91
C SER A 38 19.53 20.68 -40.21
N ALA A 39 18.65 20.93 -41.16
CA ALA A 39 19.02 21.74 -42.32
C ALA A 39 19.17 23.19 -41.87
N THR A 40 20.29 23.82 -42.25
CA THR A 40 20.38 25.27 -42.15
C THR A 40 19.62 25.91 -43.30
N TYR A 41 19.17 27.14 -43.11
CA TYR A 41 18.55 27.91 -44.18
C TYR A 41 19.45 28.05 -45.42
N GLU A 42 20.76 28.16 -45.22
CA GLU A 42 21.74 28.29 -46.30
C GLU A 42 21.83 27.00 -47.13
N ASP A 43 21.78 25.84 -46.47
CA ASP A 43 21.79 24.54 -47.13
C ASP A 43 20.53 24.36 -47.99
N LEU A 44 19.36 24.69 -47.44
CA LEU A 44 18.07 24.60 -48.15
C LEU A 44 18.01 25.53 -49.38
N LYS A 45 18.63 26.72 -49.29
CA LYS A 45 18.67 27.70 -50.39
C LYS A 45 19.55 27.25 -51.54
N LYS A 46 20.62 26.49 -51.27
CA LYS A 46 21.68 26.19 -52.24
C LYS A 46 21.37 25.02 -53.18
N TYR A 47 20.62 24.01 -52.70
CA TYR A 47 20.45 22.74 -53.43
C TYR A 47 18.99 22.36 -53.73
N GLY A 48 18.05 23.24 -53.39
CA GLY A 48 16.62 22.90 -53.39
C GLY A 48 16.25 22.08 -52.15
N VAL A 49 15.09 22.39 -51.59
CA VAL A 49 14.65 21.91 -50.26
C VAL A 49 14.72 20.37 -50.15
N ASN A 50 14.21 19.64 -51.13
CA ASN A 50 14.14 18.17 -51.07
C ASN A 50 15.51 17.48 -51.17
N HIS A 51 16.44 17.99 -51.98
CA HIS A 51 17.75 17.36 -52.14
C HIS A 51 18.56 17.44 -50.85
N GLU A 52 18.54 18.62 -50.22
CA GLU A 52 19.29 18.87 -48.99
C GLU A 52 18.73 18.11 -47.80
N LEU A 53 17.41 18.05 -47.65
CA LEU A 53 16.77 17.25 -46.59
C LEU A 53 17.10 15.76 -46.74
N ASN A 54 17.14 15.23 -47.97
CA ASN A 54 17.60 13.87 -48.21
C ASN A 54 19.10 13.66 -47.93
N LEU A 55 19.94 14.65 -48.20
CA LEU A 55 21.36 14.59 -47.83
C LEU A 55 21.53 14.49 -46.32
N ILE A 56 20.85 15.33 -45.56
CA ILE A 56 20.89 15.34 -44.09
C ILE A 56 20.36 14.03 -43.52
N ARG A 57 19.27 13.48 -44.07
CA ARG A 57 18.78 12.15 -43.71
C ARG A 57 19.85 11.07 -43.91
N ARG A 58 20.55 11.07 -45.05
CA ARG A 58 21.64 10.11 -45.31
C ARG A 58 22.83 10.28 -44.36
N ILE A 59 23.14 11.52 -43.97
CA ILE A 59 24.14 11.82 -42.94
C ILE A 59 23.73 11.20 -41.59
N SER A 60 22.44 11.27 -41.22
CA SER A 60 21.92 10.61 -40.01
C SER A 60 22.19 9.11 -40.01
N ILE A 61 22.01 8.42 -41.15
CA ILE A 61 22.33 7.00 -41.29
C ILE A 61 23.83 6.76 -41.02
N GLN A 62 24.70 7.52 -41.69
CA GLN A 62 26.15 7.33 -41.59
C GLN A 62 26.72 7.70 -40.21
N GLN A 63 26.28 8.81 -39.62
CA GLN A 63 26.90 9.37 -38.42
C GLN A 63 26.23 8.93 -37.12
N LYS A 64 24.92 8.60 -37.16
CA LYS A 64 24.15 8.24 -35.98
C LYS A 64 23.87 6.74 -35.97
N LEU A 65 23.29 6.18 -37.03
CA LEU A 65 22.86 4.77 -37.01
C LEU A 65 24.02 3.77 -37.13
N ASN A 66 25.04 4.06 -37.93
CA ASN A 66 26.10 3.07 -38.22
C ASN A 66 27.23 3.02 -37.17
N LYS A 67 27.21 3.91 -36.17
CA LYS A 67 28.43 4.22 -35.43
C LYS A 67 28.87 3.10 -34.49
N TYR A 68 27.97 2.53 -33.69
CA TYR A 68 28.30 1.51 -32.71
C TYR A 68 27.12 0.58 -32.46
N GLN A 69 27.40 -0.70 -32.19
CA GLN A 69 26.45 -1.56 -31.46
C GLN A 69 26.08 -0.88 -30.14
N HIS A 70 24.86 -1.05 -29.65
CA HIS A 70 24.48 -0.56 -28.33
C HIS A 70 24.36 -1.73 -27.37
N PRO A 71 24.52 -1.52 -26.04
CA PRO A 71 24.19 -2.56 -25.08
C PRO A 71 22.72 -2.96 -25.24
N SER A 72 22.37 -4.12 -24.69
CA SER A 72 21.00 -4.62 -24.76
C SER A 72 19.98 -3.56 -24.32
N SER A 73 18.89 -3.45 -25.07
CA SER A 73 17.77 -2.55 -24.83
C SER A 73 17.28 -2.57 -23.38
N ASN A 74 17.06 -1.38 -22.80
CA ASN A 74 16.57 -1.23 -21.43
C ASN A 74 15.07 -0.93 -21.41
N HIS A 75 14.28 -1.91 -21.83
CA HIS A 75 12.82 -1.80 -21.91
C HIS A 75 12.15 -1.50 -20.55
N ARG A 76 12.86 -1.68 -19.42
CA ARG A 76 12.32 -1.48 -18.07
C ARG A 76 12.02 -0.02 -17.77
N LEU A 77 12.70 0.93 -18.42
CA LEU A 77 12.42 2.35 -18.29
C LEU A 77 11.00 2.72 -18.77
N LEU A 78 10.36 1.86 -19.56
CA LEU A 78 8.97 2.03 -19.99
C LEU A 78 7.93 1.52 -18.97
N LYS A 79 8.36 0.77 -17.95
CA LYS A 79 7.47 0.16 -16.95
C LYS A 79 6.58 1.20 -16.26
N GLY A 80 7.14 2.36 -15.90
CA GLY A 80 6.41 3.44 -15.24
C GLY A 80 5.17 3.89 -16.03
N TYR A 81 5.30 4.07 -17.34
CA TYR A 81 4.19 4.43 -18.24
C TYR A 81 3.16 3.31 -18.37
N ARG A 82 3.60 2.05 -18.38
CA ARG A 82 2.68 0.90 -18.39
C ARG A 82 1.86 0.82 -17.10
N ASP A 83 2.50 1.03 -15.95
CA ASP A 83 1.86 0.86 -14.65
C ASP A 83 0.90 2.02 -14.32
N THR A 84 1.25 3.24 -14.71
CA THR A 84 0.37 4.42 -14.59
C THR A 84 -0.72 4.46 -15.65
N GLY A 85 -0.49 3.80 -16.79
CA GLY A 85 -1.35 3.90 -17.97
C GLY A 85 -1.18 5.23 -18.71
N GLU A 86 -0.18 6.06 -18.37
CA GLU A 86 0.04 7.35 -19.01
C GLU A 86 0.53 7.22 -20.45
N TRP A 87 0.26 8.26 -21.22
CA TRP A 87 0.77 8.39 -22.58
C TRP A 87 2.23 8.86 -22.54
N LEU A 88 3.11 8.12 -23.20
CA LEU A 88 4.51 8.47 -23.38
C LEU A 88 4.67 9.34 -24.63
N ASN A 89 5.14 10.57 -24.47
CA ASN A 89 5.64 11.37 -25.59
C ASN A 89 7.12 11.04 -25.85
N TRP A 90 7.47 10.79 -27.10
CA TRP A 90 8.78 10.27 -27.46
C TRP A 90 9.27 10.77 -28.82
N ILE A 91 10.58 10.62 -29.00
CA ILE A 91 11.32 10.88 -30.23
C ILE A 91 12.40 9.81 -30.41
N GLY A 92 12.72 9.48 -31.66
CA GLY A 92 13.86 8.61 -31.99
C GLY A 92 14.19 8.67 -33.47
N ILE A 93 15.08 7.79 -33.93
CA ILE A 93 15.53 7.72 -35.32
C ILE A 93 15.04 6.41 -35.93
N VAL A 94 14.48 6.46 -37.15
CA VAL A 94 14.06 5.27 -37.88
C VAL A 94 15.31 4.50 -38.33
N ALA A 95 15.59 3.38 -37.68
CA ALA A 95 16.75 2.55 -37.99
C ALA A 95 16.48 1.55 -39.11
N ASP A 96 15.28 0.98 -39.10
CA ASP A 96 14.86 -0.03 -40.07
C ASP A 96 13.33 -0.12 -40.14
N ILE A 97 12.79 -0.67 -41.22
CA ILE A 97 11.37 -0.92 -41.39
C ILE A 97 11.19 -2.32 -41.99
N SER A 98 10.64 -3.24 -41.18
CA SER A 98 10.31 -4.58 -41.65
C SER A 98 9.01 -4.55 -42.46
N MET A 99 9.02 -5.15 -43.64
CA MET A 99 7.83 -5.29 -44.46
C MET A 99 6.90 -6.40 -43.92
N PRO A 100 5.60 -6.33 -44.21
CA PRO A 100 4.69 -7.45 -43.99
C PRO A 100 5.17 -8.71 -44.72
N THR A 101 4.99 -9.87 -44.10
CA THR A 101 5.26 -11.19 -44.68
C THR A 101 4.00 -12.06 -44.59
N THR A 102 4.01 -13.22 -45.24
CA THR A 102 2.94 -14.23 -45.10
C THR A 102 2.73 -14.68 -43.64
N SER A 103 3.78 -14.63 -42.82
CA SER A 103 3.75 -14.99 -41.39
C SER A 103 3.55 -13.80 -40.44
N SER A 104 3.69 -12.57 -40.93
CA SER A 104 3.50 -11.33 -40.16
C SER A 104 2.82 -10.30 -41.03
N LEU A 105 1.49 -10.23 -40.93
CA LEU A 105 0.66 -9.36 -41.78
C LEU A 105 0.90 -7.86 -41.56
N ASP A 106 1.60 -7.48 -40.50
CA ASP A 106 1.92 -6.10 -40.16
C ASP A 106 3.41 -5.80 -40.30
N GLY A 107 3.71 -4.67 -40.94
CA GLY A 107 5.05 -4.09 -40.92
C GLY A 107 5.40 -3.50 -39.55
N LYS A 108 6.69 -3.29 -39.31
CA LYS A 108 7.20 -2.74 -38.04
C LYS A 108 8.29 -1.73 -38.33
N ILE A 109 8.26 -0.63 -37.60
CA ILE A 109 9.28 0.41 -37.64
C ILE A 109 10.19 0.17 -36.44
N LEU A 110 11.48 0.01 -36.70
CA LEU A 110 12.48 0.02 -35.65
C LEU A 110 12.93 1.45 -35.37
N ILE A 111 12.83 1.84 -34.11
CA ILE A 111 13.24 3.14 -33.62
C ILE A 111 14.50 2.94 -32.78
N ASP A 112 15.57 3.63 -33.18
CA ASP A 112 16.83 3.68 -32.47
C ASP A 112 16.98 4.99 -31.69
N LYS A 113 17.77 4.97 -30.60
CA LYS A 113 17.95 6.11 -29.67
C LYS A 113 16.62 6.69 -29.20
N PHE A 114 15.74 5.80 -28.76
CA PHE A 114 14.40 6.12 -28.32
C PHE A 114 14.45 6.94 -27.02
N CYS A 115 13.97 8.18 -27.08
CA CYS A 115 14.03 9.15 -26.01
C CYS A 115 12.64 9.57 -25.54
N TYR A 116 12.50 9.84 -24.25
CA TYR A 116 11.40 10.63 -23.71
C TYR A 116 11.53 12.07 -24.17
N GLU A 117 10.42 12.71 -24.55
CA GLU A 117 10.35 14.12 -24.90
C GLU A 117 9.28 14.83 -24.04
N ASN A 118 9.67 15.81 -23.23
CA ASN A 118 8.70 16.60 -22.46
C ASN A 118 8.12 17.77 -23.28
N SER A 119 7.20 18.52 -22.67
CA SER A 119 6.54 19.68 -23.31
C SER A 119 7.48 20.84 -23.64
N LEU A 120 8.67 20.88 -23.02
CA LEU A 120 9.73 21.86 -23.28
C LEU A 120 10.79 21.33 -24.27
N HIS A 121 10.55 20.16 -24.89
CA HIS A 121 11.48 19.46 -25.78
C HIS A 121 12.82 19.08 -25.17
N GLN A 122 12.86 18.95 -23.85
CA GLN A 122 13.99 18.30 -23.20
C GLN A 122 13.89 16.80 -23.47
N VAL A 123 15.00 16.20 -23.88
CA VAL A 123 15.08 14.79 -24.28
C VAL A 123 15.97 13.99 -23.33
N LYS A 124 15.59 12.73 -23.07
CA LYS A 124 16.38 11.79 -22.28
C LYS A 124 16.20 10.38 -22.80
N LEU A 125 17.31 9.67 -22.99
CA LEU A 125 17.32 8.30 -23.49
C LEU A 125 16.44 7.41 -22.59
N LEU A 126 15.55 6.65 -23.23
CA LEU A 126 14.70 5.64 -22.61
C LEU A 126 15.17 4.25 -23.00
N ASP A 127 15.51 4.05 -24.26
CA ASP A 127 15.92 2.76 -24.78
C ASP A 127 16.75 2.96 -26.05
N TYR A 128 17.60 1.99 -26.36
CA TYR A 128 18.32 1.97 -27.63
C TYR A 128 17.42 1.45 -28.75
N HIS A 129 16.63 0.40 -28.54
CA HIS A 129 15.87 -0.21 -29.63
C HIS A 129 14.43 -0.51 -29.24
N VAL A 130 13.50 0.09 -29.97
CA VAL A 130 12.06 -0.10 -29.75
C VAL A 130 11.35 -0.34 -31.08
N TRP A 131 10.57 -1.42 -31.14
CA TRP A 131 9.72 -1.70 -32.30
C TRP A 131 8.34 -1.08 -32.15
N LEU A 132 7.88 -0.40 -33.21
CA LEU A 132 6.53 0.09 -33.38
C LEU A 132 5.85 -0.67 -34.51
N LYS A 133 4.78 -1.43 -34.20
CA LYS A 133 3.98 -2.09 -35.24
C LYS A 133 3.11 -1.06 -35.96
N THR A 134 2.99 -1.14 -37.27
CA THR A 134 2.21 -0.16 -38.05
C THR A 134 0.72 -0.19 -37.72
N ASN A 135 0.17 -1.35 -37.36
CA ASN A 135 -1.23 -1.48 -36.92
C ASN A 135 -1.51 -0.95 -35.50
N GLU A 136 -0.46 -0.65 -34.73
CA GLU A 136 -0.60 0.06 -33.45
C GLU A 136 -0.55 1.58 -33.65
N ILE A 137 -0.25 2.08 -34.87
CA ILE A 137 -0.36 3.49 -35.22
C ILE A 137 -1.83 3.80 -35.51
N ARG A 138 -2.49 4.49 -34.59
CA ARG A 138 -3.92 4.74 -34.59
C ARG A 138 -4.32 5.97 -35.39
N TYR A 139 -3.46 6.98 -35.42
CA TYR A 139 -3.76 8.27 -36.04
C TYR A 139 -2.49 9.06 -36.35
N LEU A 140 -2.51 9.79 -37.46
CA LEU A 140 -1.51 10.80 -37.80
C LEU A 140 -2.03 12.17 -37.34
N LEU A 141 -1.36 12.80 -36.37
CA LEU A 141 -1.86 14.01 -35.70
C LEU A 141 -1.78 15.28 -36.55
N ASN A 142 -0.72 15.42 -37.33
CA ASN A 142 -0.37 16.68 -38.00
C ASN A 142 -0.46 16.59 -39.53
N ALA A 143 -0.91 15.46 -40.07
CA ALA A 143 -1.02 15.23 -41.51
C ALA A 143 -2.01 14.09 -41.81
N ASP A 144 -2.67 14.12 -42.96
CA ASP A 144 -3.51 12.99 -43.40
C ASP A 144 -2.70 11.84 -44.00
N LYS A 145 -1.48 12.13 -44.46
CA LYS A 145 -0.54 11.18 -45.05
C LYS A 145 0.86 11.46 -44.53
N GLN A 146 1.65 10.41 -44.32
CA GLN A 146 3.05 10.53 -43.89
C GLN A 146 3.88 9.48 -44.63
N THR A 147 4.96 9.90 -45.28
CA THR A 147 5.99 8.99 -45.80
C THR A 147 7.13 8.91 -44.79
N ILE A 148 7.73 7.73 -44.61
CA ILE A 148 8.80 7.50 -43.65
C ILE A 148 9.91 6.74 -44.36
N GLY A 149 11.14 7.22 -44.22
CA GLY A 149 12.36 6.56 -44.68
C GLY A 149 13.31 6.22 -43.53
N VAL A 150 14.27 5.33 -43.79
CA VAL A 150 15.37 5.07 -42.87
C VAL A 150 16.20 6.35 -42.69
N GLY A 151 16.60 6.64 -41.45
CA GLY A 151 17.32 7.85 -41.07
C GLY A 151 16.43 9.04 -40.68
N ASP A 152 15.11 8.96 -40.91
CA ASP A 152 14.16 9.99 -40.47
C ASP A 152 14.16 10.09 -38.94
N THR A 153 13.99 11.30 -38.43
CA THR A 153 13.57 11.49 -37.04
C THR A 153 12.07 11.27 -36.96
N ILE A 154 11.62 10.45 -36.02
CA ILE A 154 10.23 10.07 -35.83
C ILE A 154 9.76 10.43 -34.42
N ARG A 155 8.54 10.97 -34.31
CA ARG A 155 7.93 11.41 -33.04
C ARG A 155 6.52 10.89 -32.88
N GLY A 156 6.15 10.57 -31.65
CA GLY A 156 4.82 10.08 -31.36
C GLY A 156 4.43 10.18 -29.89
N ILE A 157 3.16 9.87 -29.65
CA ILE A 157 2.60 9.67 -28.33
C ILE A 157 2.08 8.24 -28.28
N SER A 158 2.57 7.42 -27.35
CA SER A 158 2.19 6.01 -27.28
C SER A 158 1.77 5.58 -25.89
N LYS A 159 0.79 4.69 -25.82
CA LYS A 159 0.66 3.81 -24.65
C LYS A 159 1.80 2.81 -24.65
N VAL A 160 2.21 2.38 -23.46
CA VAL A 160 3.18 1.29 -23.31
C VAL A 160 2.46 -0.01 -23.04
N THR A 161 2.82 -1.05 -23.78
CA THR A 161 2.28 -2.41 -23.61
C THR A 161 3.37 -3.39 -23.23
N LYS A 162 2.96 -4.48 -22.59
CA LYS A 162 3.86 -5.59 -22.26
C LYS A 162 3.83 -6.61 -23.39
N TYR A 163 4.98 -7.08 -23.82
CA TYR A 163 5.08 -8.26 -24.68
C TYR A 163 6.03 -9.27 -24.04
N SER A 164 5.63 -10.54 -24.05
CA SER A 164 6.48 -11.65 -23.61
C SER A 164 7.26 -12.19 -24.81
N SER A 165 8.56 -12.37 -24.65
CA SER A 165 9.30 -13.37 -25.43
C SER A 165 9.43 -14.62 -24.57
N LYS A 166 9.28 -15.82 -25.17
CA LYS A 166 9.46 -17.09 -24.46
C LYS A 166 10.76 -17.06 -23.63
N GLY A 167 10.66 -17.35 -22.33
CA GLY A 167 11.81 -17.54 -21.44
C GLY A 167 12.49 -16.29 -20.86
N LEU A 168 12.00 -15.06 -21.11
CA LEU A 168 12.61 -13.83 -20.56
C LEU A 168 11.62 -12.96 -19.78
N SER A 169 12.18 -12.22 -18.80
CA SER A 169 11.49 -11.20 -18.00
C SER A 169 10.59 -10.29 -18.84
N ASN A 170 9.47 -9.85 -18.26
CA ASN A 170 8.53 -8.89 -18.85
C ASN A 170 9.26 -7.78 -19.65
N LYS A 171 9.10 -7.76 -20.98
CA LYS A 171 9.55 -6.66 -21.85
C LYS A 171 8.39 -5.71 -22.13
N TYR A 172 8.72 -4.45 -22.37
CA TYR A 172 7.77 -3.37 -22.62
C TYR A 172 8.07 -2.75 -23.98
N GLY A 173 7.02 -2.34 -24.70
CA GLY A 173 7.13 -1.70 -26.02
C GLY A 173 5.95 -0.78 -26.30
N LEU A 174 5.88 -0.26 -27.53
CA LEU A 174 4.84 0.69 -27.91
C LEU A 174 3.55 -0.04 -28.29
N GLY A 175 2.45 0.37 -27.67
CA GLY A 175 1.09 0.00 -28.05
C GLY A 175 0.45 1.08 -28.92
N ALA A 176 -0.85 1.33 -28.69
CA ALA A 176 -1.60 2.38 -29.37
C ALA A 176 -0.79 3.68 -29.45
N THR A 177 -0.58 4.17 -30.66
CA THR A 177 0.36 5.25 -30.98
C THR A 177 -0.30 6.30 -31.86
N LEU A 178 -0.17 7.56 -31.48
CA LEU A 178 -0.51 8.71 -32.30
C LEU A 178 0.80 9.29 -32.84
N LEU A 179 0.96 9.26 -34.16
CA LEU A 179 2.20 9.72 -34.79
C LEU A 179 2.13 11.24 -34.97
N LYS A 180 3.09 11.96 -34.39
CA LYS A 180 3.21 13.42 -34.58
C LYS A 180 3.83 13.76 -35.94
N GLY A 181 4.70 12.89 -36.43
CA GLY A 181 5.33 13.03 -37.73
C GLY A 181 6.67 12.31 -37.81
N ALA A 182 7.19 12.21 -39.02
CA ALA A 182 8.53 11.73 -39.32
C ALA A 182 9.19 12.60 -40.39
N GLY A 183 10.46 12.93 -40.22
CA GLY A 183 11.19 13.75 -41.18
C GLY A 183 12.49 14.34 -40.63
N ILE A 184 12.81 15.55 -41.10
CA ILE A 184 14.08 16.24 -40.85
C ILE A 184 13.82 17.58 -40.17
N TYR A 185 14.63 17.91 -39.17
CA TYR A 185 14.53 19.20 -38.51
C TYR A 185 15.13 20.30 -39.39
N VAL A 186 14.60 21.51 -39.28
CA VAL A 186 15.08 22.68 -40.01
C VAL A 186 15.20 23.84 -39.05
N SER A 187 16.43 24.22 -38.75
CA SER A 187 16.69 25.43 -37.99
C SER A 187 16.67 26.63 -38.94
N ILE A 188 15.51 27.26 -39.07
CA ILE A 188 15.43 28.57 -39.75
C ILE A 188 15.91 29.61 -38.74
N PRO A 189 16.97 30.39 -39.01
CA PRO A 189 17.38 31.47 -38.13
C PRO A 189 16.36 32.60 -38.20
N THR A 190 15.29 32.51 -37.40
CA THR A 190 14.45 33.67 -37.12
C THR A 190 15.20 34.54 -36.12
N LYS A 191 15.46 35.80 -36.48
CA LYS A 191 16.01 36.78 -35.55
C LYS A 191 15.09 36.84 -34.32
N ARG A 192 15.62 36.44 -33.16
CA ARG A 192 15.06 36.58 -31.79
C ARG A 192 13.77 35.82 -31.48
N THR A 193 13.90 34.64 -30.85
CA THR A 193 13.39 34.35 -29.49
C THR A 193 13.76 32.92 -29.09
N LEU A 194 14.25 32.74 -27.86
CA LEU A 194 14.64 31.44 -27.27
C LEU A 194 13.45 30.47 -27.04
N ALA A 195 12.26 30.81 -27.53
CA ALA A 195 10.97 30.20 -27.17
C ALA A 195 10.23 29.54 -28.34
N GLN A 196 10.72 29.61 -29.58
CA GLN A 196 10.13 28.82 -30.66
C GLN A 196 10.67 27.39 -30.56
N SER A 197 9.84 26.55 -29.96
CA SER A 197 10.06 25.15 -29.68
C SER A 197 10.58 24.39 -30.91
N THR A 198 11.51 23.45 -30.69
CA THR A 198 11.97 22.52 -31.72
C THR A 198 10.82 21.77 -32.39
N ALA A 199 9.63 21.71 -31.78
CA ALA A 199 8.44 21.16 -32.42
C ALA A 199 8.04 21.83 -33.75
N ASN A 200 8.31 23.12 -33.94
CA ASN A 200 7.90 23.84 -35.14
C ASN A 200 8.90 23.74 -36.31
N GLN A 201 9.89 22.85 -36.19
CA GLN A 201 10.99 22.74 -37.14
C GLN A 201 11.08 21.38 -37.82
N LEU A 202 10.21 20.40 -37.52
CA LEU A 202 10.22 19.10 -38.19
C LEU A 202 9.47 19.18 -39.53
N VAL A 203 10.21 19.17 -40.63
CA VAL A 203 9.65 19.10 -41.99
C VAL A 203 9.36 17.64 -42.30
N THR A 204 8.08 17.29 -42.43
CA THR A 204 7.60 15.92 -42.60
C THR A 204 7.20 15.59 -44.02
N ASP A 205 6.91 16.60 -44.84
CA ASP A 205 6.27 16.56 -46.15
C ASP A 205 7.25 16.70 -47.34
N TYR A 206 8.57 16.71 -47.09
CA TYR A 206 9.55 16.74 -48.17
C TYR A 206 9.54 15.44 -48.98
N ASP A 207 9.85 15.59 -50.27
CA ASP A 207 9.90 14.47 -51.20
C ASP A 207 11.14 13.60 -50.92
N ARG A 208 10.89 12.39 -50.46
CA ARG A 208 11.91 11.35 -50.23
C ARG A 208 12.28 10.61 -51.52
N GLN A 209 11.69 10.99 -52.65
CA GLN A 209 11.84 10.34 -53.94
C GLN A 209 11.56 8.85 -53.79
N ASP A 210 12.51 7.99 -54.13
CA ASP A 210 12.37 6.54 -54.01
C ASP A 210 12.93 5.96 -52.69
N ASP A 211 13.31 6.80 -51.73
CA ASP A 211 13.90 6.37 -50.45
C ASP A 211 12.87 6.24 -49.31
N TRP A 212 11.59 6.50 -49.56
CA TRP A 212 10.54 6.15 -48.59
C TRP A 212 10.44 4.62 -48.48
N VAL A 213 10.01 4.12 -47.33
CA VAL A 213 9.84 2.67 -47.10
C VAL A 213 8.41 2.36 -46.67
N VAL A 214 7.78 3.25 -45.90
CA VAL A 214 6.35 3.16 -45.57
C VAL A 214 5.62 4.47 -45.86
N LYS A 215 4.41 4.37 -46.42
CA LYS A 215 3.43 5.46 -46.53
C LYS A 215 2.24 5.14 -45.64
N LEU A 216 1.95 6.02 -44.70
CA LEU A 216 0.81 5.93 -43.80
C LEU A 216 -0.28 6.91 -44.25
N SER A 217 -1.54 6.56 -44.01
CA SER A 217 -2.68 7.43 -44.29
C SER A 217 -3.79 7.25 -43.25
N ASN A 218 -4.42 8.36 -42.86
CA ASN A 218 -5.60 8.35 -41.99
C ASN A 218 -6.85 7.74 -42.66
N ALA A 219 -6.78 7.37 -43.94
CA ALA A 219 -7.90 6.73 -44.65
C ALA A 219 -8.37 5.40 -44.02
N GLY A 220 -7.51 4.71 -43.27
CA GLY A 220 -7.87 3.50 -42.51
C GLY A 220 -8.58 3.77 -41.17
N VAL A 221 -8.68 5.03 -40.74
CA VAL A 221 -9.26 5.43 -39.47
C VAL A 221 -10.77 5.66 -39.63
N PRO A 222 -11.63 5.00 -38.84
CA PRO A 222 -13.07 5.18 -38.88
C PRO A 222 -13.48 6.63 -38.67
N LYS A 223 -14.40 7.12 -39.51
CA LYS A 223 -14.93 8.48 -39.44
C LYS A 223 -15.51 8.83 -38.07
N GLN A 224 -16.14 7.86 -37.39
CA GLN A 224 -16.71 8.08 -36.07
C GLN A 224 -15.62 8.36 -35.02
N THR A 225 -14.52 7.59 -35.02
CA THR A 225 -13.37 7.82 -34.12
C THR A 225 -12.80 9.22 -34.29
N LEU A 226 -12.68 9.69 -35.54
CA LEU A 226 -12.23 11.05 -35.84
C LEU A 226 -13.21 12.09 -35.29
N ARG A 227 -14.52 11.92 -35.50
CA ARG A 227 -15.55 12.82 -34.96
C ARG A 227 -15.49 12.90 -33.44
N ASP A 228 -15.37 11.76 -32.76
CA ASP A 228 -15.27 11.68 -31.31
C ASP A 228 -14.01 12.42 -30.82
N TYR A 229 -12.85 12.19 -31.44
CA TYR A 229 -11.62 12.93 -31.13
C TYR A 229 -11.77 14.44 -31.35
N HIS A 230 -12.38 14.87 -32.47
CA HIS A 230 -12.57 16.29 -32.74
C HIS A 230 -13.51 16.96 -31.73
N ARG A 231 -14.53 16.24 -31.24
CA ARG A 231 -15.49 16.71 -30.23
C ARG A 231 -14.88 16.76 -28.84
N GLU A 232 -14.24 15.69 -28.40
CA GLU A 232 -13.81 15.50 -27.01
C GLU A 232 -12.38 15.94 -26.75
N LYS A 233 -11.55 16.00 -27.80
CA LYS A 233 -10.09 16.22 -27.73
C LYS A 233 -9.36 15.20 -26.84
N ASP A 234 -9.99 14.07 -26.56
CA ASP A 234 -9.40 12.97 -25.77
C ASP A 234 -8.70 11.97 -26.68
N ILE A 235 -7.38 11.83 -26.53
CA ILE A 235 -6.58 10.85 -27.26
C ILE A 235 -6.91 9.39 -26.87
N ASN A 236 -7.58 9.15 -25.74
CA ASN A 236 -7.95 7.81 -25.30
C ASN A 236 -9.00 7.14 -26.20
N VAL A 237 -9.71 7.90 -27.04
CA VAL A 237 -10.66 7.34 -28.03
C VAL A 237 -9.98 6.36 -29.00
N PHE A 238 -8.66 6.48 -29.18
CA PHE A 238 -7.84 5.65 -30.06
C PHE A 238 -7.30 4.36 -29.41
N ILE A 239 -7.53 4.11 -28.11
CA ILE A 239 -6.97 2.94 -27.42
C ILE A 239 -7.63 1.63 -27.86
N ALA A 240 -8.93 1.64 -28.15
CA ALA A 240 -9.66 0.45 -28.52
C ALA A 240 -9.17 -0.08 -29.88
N LYS A 241 -8.57 -1.28 -29.90
CA LYS A 241 -7.97 -1.87 -31.11
C LYS A 241 -8.94 -1.99 -32.29
N ASN A 242 -10.23 -2.14 -31.99
CA ASN A 242 -11.31 -2.30 -32.98
C ASN A 242 -11.75 -0.96 -33.62
N ARG A 243 -11.24 0.19 -33.16
CA ARG A 243 -11.59 1.53 -33.66
C ARG A 243 -10.68 2.01 -34.80
N GLY A 244 -10.06 1.08 -35.52
CA GLY A 244 -9.22 1.29 -36.70
C GLY A 244 -7.80 1.78 -36.44
N HIS A 245 -6.99 1.76 -37.49
CA HIS A 245 -5.59 2.19 -37.50
C HIS A 245 -5.27 2.82 -38.86
N VAL A 246 -4.13 3.49 -38.98
CA VAL A 246 -3.70 4.07 -40.26
C VAL A 246 -3.55 2.97 -41.32
N SER A 247 -3.84 3.28 -42.58
CA SER A 247 -3.51 2.38 -43.69
C SER A 247 -2.04 2.53 -44.05
N ALA A 248 -1.35 1.42 -44.29
CA ALA A 248 0.07 1.39 -44.59
C ALA A 248 0.33 0.79 -45.98
N ARG A 249 1.20 1.44 -46.76
CA ARG A 249 1.78 0.91 -48.00
C ARG A 249 3.29 0.85 -47.85
N PHE A 250 3.90 -0.19 -48.39
CA PHE A 250 5.33 -0.44 -48.24
C PHE A 250 6.02 -0.50 -49.60
N GLN A 251 7.30 -0.18 -49.60
CA GLN A 251 8.22 -0.56 -50.67
C GLN A 251 9.55 -1.02 -50.05
N PRO A 252 10.36 -1.82 -50.76
CA PRO A 252 11.65 -2.26 -50.24
C PRO A 252 12.57 -1.09 -49.89
N SER A 253 13.29 -1.21 -48.78
CA SER A 253 14.37 -0.29 -48.43
C SER A 253 15.52 -0.44 -49.41
N ARG A 254 16.09 0.70 -49.84
CA ARG A 254 17.36 0.75 -50.60
C ARG A 254 18.60 0.68 -49.71
N TYR A 255 18.40 0.72 -48.40
CA TYR A 255 19.44 0.59 -47.39
C TYR A 255 19.36 -0.82 -46.80
N ASN A 256 20.53 -1.42 -46.52
CA ASN A 256 20.66 -2.71 -45.83
C ASN A 256 19.94 -2.70 -44.46
N HIS A 257 19.93 -3.83 -43.75
CA HIS A 257 19.47 -3.81 -42.36
C HIS A 257 20.47 -3.02 -41.50
N TYR A 258 19.99 -2.24 -40.52
CA TYR A 258 20.90 -1.40 -39.74
C TYR A 258 21.91 -2.21 -38.91
N PHE A 259 21.50 -3.38 -38.42
CA PHE A 259 22.38 -4.29 -37.67
C PHE A 259 23.62 -4.72 -38.47
N GLU A 260 23.51 -4.81 -39.79
CA GLU A 260 24.60 -5.19 -40.69
C GLU A 260 25.66 -4.08 -40.86
N ARG A 261 25.38 -2.88 -40.33
CA ARG A 261 26.24 -1.69 -40.48
C ARG A 261 26.91 -1.24 -39.18
N LEU A 262 26.72 -1.97 -38.09
CA LEU A 262 27.20 -1.56 -36.77
C LEU A 262 28.66 -1.95 -36.55
N GLU A 263 29.48 -1.00 -36.10
CA GLU A 263 30.82 -1.28 -35.60
C GLU A 263 30.76 -1.80 -34.14
N ALA A 264 31.77 -2.55 -33.71
CA ALA A 264 31.86 -3.03 -32.34
C ALA A 264 31.98 -1.86 -31.35
N MET A 265 31.33 -1.99 -30.18
CA MET A 265 31.45 -1.01 -29.09
C MET A 265 32.90 -0.84 -28.63
N PRO A 266 33.42 0.39 -28.59
CA PRO A 266 34.67 0.68 -27.91
C PRO A 266 34.57 0.31 -26.42
N GLN A 267 35.55 -0.40 -25.87
CA GLN A 267 35.56 -0.85 -24.47
C GLN A 267 35.35 0.28 -23.44
N LYS A 268 35.78 1.51 -23.77
CA LYS A 268 35.58 2.70 -22.90
C LYS A 268 34.11 3.12 -22.77
N ILE A 269 33.28 2.93 -23.80
CA ILE A 269 31.86 3.33 -23.78
C ILE A 269 31.06 2.41 -22.85
N LEU A 270 31.33 1.10 -22.91
CA LEU A 270 30.72 0.08 -22.04
C LEU A 270 30.92 0.33 -20.53
N GLN A 271 32.05 0.95 -20.15
CA GLN A 271 32.32 1.31 -18.76
C GLN A 271 31.51 2.55 -18.35
N HIS A 272 31.44 3.57 -19.20
CA HIS A 272 30.64 4.76 -18.92
C HIS A 272 29.12 4.51 -18.90
N GLU A 273 28.60 3.52 -19.64
CA GLU A 273 27.18 3.11 -19.53
C GLU A 273 26.85 2.47 -18.18
N LYS A 274 27.80 1.77 -17.55
CA LYS A 274 27.66 1.33 -16.16
C LYS A 274 27.68 2.51 -15.17
N GLU A 275 28.44 3.56 -15.48
CA GLU A 275 28.56 4.79 -14.67
C GLU A 275 27.42 5.80 -14.89
N GLN A 276 26.71 5.78 -16.01
CA GLN A 276 25.50 6.58 -16.25
C GLN A 276 24.33 6.19 -15.34
N HIS A 277 24.48 5.10 -14.57
CA HIS A 277 23.66 4.82 -13.40
C HIS A 277 24.09 5.60 -12.14
N SER A 278 24.92 6.64 -12.26
CA SER A 278 25.30 7.51 -11.14
C SER A 278 24.06 8.20 -10.56
N LEU A 279 23.68 7.68 -9.40
CA LEU A 279 22.44 7.94 -8.70
C LEU A 279 22.65 9.05 -7.67
N ALA A 280 22.19 10.25 -8.05
CA ALA A 280 21.49 11.18 -7.18
C ALA A 280 20.58 12.03 -8.08
N SER A 281 19.52 11.42 -8.63
CA SER A 281 18.52 12.18 -9.37
C SER A 281 17.57 12.82 -8.38
N GLN A 282 17.28 14.11 -8.57
CA GLN A 282 16.13 14.73 -7.93
C GLN A 282 14.86 14.06 -8.48
N TYR A 283 14.04 13.54 -7.58
CA TYR A 283 12.76 12.94 -7.89
C TYR A 283 11.63 13.76 -7.29
N TYR A 284 10.44 13.56 -7.84
CA TYR A 284 9.20 14.12 -7.33
C TYR A 284 8.16 13.02 -7.30
N GLY A 285 7.49 12.83 -6.16
CA GLY A 285 6.43 11.85 -6.01
C GLY A 285 5.17 12.49 -5.44
N ILE A 286 4.02 11.92 -5.78
CA ILE A 286 2.71 12.33 -5.23
C ILE A 286 2.36 11.38 -4.09
N VAL A 287 2.17 11.90 -2.89
CA VAL A 287 1.68 11.14 -1.75
C VAL A 287 0.28 10.61 -2.09
N ASP A 288 0.12 9.29 -2.04
CA ASP A 288 -1.16 8.63 -2.34
C ASP A 288 -1.83 8.19 -1.04
N ASN A 289 -1.13 7.41 -0.21
CA ASN A 289 -1.69 6.88 1.03
C ASN A 289 -0.62 6.53 2.07
N PHE A 290 -1.06 6.20 3.28
CA PHE A 290 -0.24 5.75 4.40
C PHE A 290 -0.75 4.40 4.90
N LYS A 291 0.16 3.59 5.46
CA LYS A 291 -0.19 2.34 6.14
C LYS A 291 0.65 2.15 7.39
N VAL A 292 0.12 1.37 8.31
CA VAL A 292 0.85 0.89 9.48
C VAL A 292 0.94 -0.62 9.43
N TYR A 293 2.13 -1.15 9.71
CA TYR A 293 2.36 -2.56 9.95
C TYR A 293 2.88 -2.75 11.37
N GLN A 294 2.39 -3.77 12.06
CA GLN A 294 2.92 -4.17 13.35
C GLN A 294 3.84 -5.38 13.18
N LYS A 295 5.07 -5.28 13.68
CA LYS A 295 6.01 -6.40 13.78
C LYS A 295 6.34 -6.61 15.25
N LYS A 296 5.95 -7.76 15.81
CA LYS A 296 6.06 -8.03 17.25
C LYS A 296 5.43 -6.88 18.06
N ASP A 297 6.25 -6.07 18.73
CA ASP A 297 5.84 -5.00 19.63
C ASP A 297 6.07 -3.58 19.07
N SER A 298 6.50 -3.45 17.80
CA SER A 298 6.72 -2.16 17.15
C SER A 298 5.77 -1.92 15.98
N CYS A 299 5.23 -0.69 15.93
CA CYS A 299 4.52 -0.19 14.77
C CYS A 299 5.53 0.43 13.79
N HIS A 300 5.31 0.20 12.50
CA HIS A 300 6.08 0.80 11.42
C HIS A 300 5.11 1.48 10.46
N SER A 301 5.27 2.79 10.29
CA SER A 301 4.46 3.57 9.36
C SER A 301 5.16 3.64 8.01
N VAL A 302 4.40 3.53 6.93
CA VAL A 302 4.91 3.66 5.56
C VAL A 302 4.07 4.67 4.78
N ILE A 303 4.73 5.35 3.86
CA ILE A 303 4.13 6.31 2.93
C ILE A 303 4.21 5.76 1.52
N HIS A 304 3.11 5.90 0.78
CA HIS A 304 3.00 5.50 -0.60
C HIS A 304 3.11 6.71 -1.51
N PHE A 305 4.02 6.62 -2.48
CA PHE A 305 4.14 7.58 -3.55
C PHE A 305 3.63 6.96 -4.85
N SER A 306 2.73 7.68 -5.49
CA SER A 306 2.32 7.46 -6.88
C SER A 306 3.05 8.43 -7.81
N TYR A 307 3.13 8.08 -9.10
CA TYR A 307 3.64 8.97 -10.15
C TYR A 307 5.02 9.58 -9.84
N ILE A 308 6.02 8.74 -9.57
CA ILE A 308 7.37 9.23 -9.32
C ILE A 308 8.03 9.62 -10.63
N VAL A 309 8.42 10.88 -10.75
CA VAL A 309 9.07 11.48 -11.92
C VAL A 309 10.47 12.00 -11.58
N ASP A 310 11.32 12.14 -12.60
CA ASP A 310 12.60 12.85 -12.48
C ASP A 310 12.49 14.36 -12.76
N ASP A 311 13.64 15.03 -12.73
CA ASP A 311 13.84 16.46 -12.99
C ASP A 311 13.22 16.99 -14.29
N ILE A 312 13.18 16.18 -15.35
CA ILE A 312 12.57 16.56 -16.62
C ILE A 312 11.12 16.09 -16.77
N LYS A 313 10.49 15.61 -15.68
CA LYS A 313 9.13 15.07 -15.59
C LYS A 313 8.91 13.73 -16.30
N ARG A 314 9.98 12.94 -16.51
CA ARG A 314 9.85 11.58 -17.03
C ARG A 314 9.36 10.65 -15.92
N ILE A 315 8.35 9.83 -16.20
CA ILE A 315 7.87 8.83 -15.23
C ILE A 315 8.93 7.75 -15.04
N ILE A 316 9.40 7.60 -13.81
CA ILE A 316 10.37 6.58 -13.40
C ILE A 316 9.64 5.31 -12.94
N THR A 317 8.64 5.48 -12.08
CA THR A 317 7.80 4.37 -11.58
C THR A 317 6.42 4.89 -11.20
N GLY A 318 5.39 4.06 -11.37
CA GLY A 318 4.02 4.45 -11.04
C GLY A 318 3.69 4.38 -9.55
N SER A 319 4.45 3.61 -8.76
CA SER A 319 4.10 3.30 -7.37
C SER A 319 5.31 2.82 -6.57
N LYS A 320 5.54 3.39 -5.38
CA LYS A 320 6.53 2.93 -4.39
C LYS A 320 6.13 3.22 -2.95
N TRP A 321 6.53 2.33 -2.06
CA TRP A 321 6.39 2.49 -0.61
C TRP A 321 7.74 2.82 -0.01
N PHE A 322 7.76 3.78 0.89
CA PHE A 322 8.91 4.15 1.72
C PHE A 322 8.50 4.10 3.18
N GLU A 323 9.45 3.84 4.07
CA GLU A 323 9.25 4.04 5.48
C GLU A 323 8.96 5.53 5.76
N TYR A 324 7.95 5.79 6.57
CA TYR A 324 7.53 7.13 6.95
C TYR A 324 8.24 7.50 8.26
N ASP A 325 9.52 7.84 8.11
CA ASP A 325 10.44 8.13 9.21
C ASP A 325 11.52 9.15 8.79
N GLY A 326 12.26 9.69 9.76
CA GLY A 326 13.40 10.56 9.50
C GLY A 326 13.02 11.93 8.95
N GLU A 327 13.72 12.38 7.90
CA GLU A 327 13.57 13.76 7.40
C GLU A 327 12.17 14.09 6.88
N ILE A 328 11.43 13.08 6.37
CA ILE A 328 10.08 13.30 5.85
C ILE A 328 9.09 13.74 6.94
N LEU A 329 9.32 13.37 8.20
CA LEU A 329 8.50 13.80 9.32
C LEU A 329 8.70 15.30 9.62
N LYS A 330 9.87 15.87 9.29
CA LYS A 330 10.15 17.30 9.46
C LYS A 330 9.30 18.20 8.56
N LEU A 331 8.68 17.63 7.53
CA LEU A 331 7.74 18.33 6.65
C LEU A 331 6.37 18.59 7.32
N GLY A 332 6.13 17.98 8.49
CA GLY A 332 4.85 18.02 9.19
C GLY A 332 3.84 17.04 8.61
N SER A 333 2.58 17.19 9.02
CA SER A 333 1.50 16.27 8.67
C SER A 333 1.21 16.32 7.16
N LEU A 334 1.66 15.30 6.44
CA LEU A 334 1.42 15.13 5.00
C LEU A 334 -0.01 14.62 4.71
N ARG A 335 -0.50 14.90 3.50
CA ARG A 335 -1.84 14.56 3.02
C ARG A 335 -1.75 13.90 1.64
N PRO A 336 -2.75 13.08 1.26
CA PRO A 336 -2.86 12.61 -0.12
C PRO A 336 -2.87 13.81 -1.09
N LYS A 337 -2.20 13.63 -2.22
CA LYS A 337 -1.92 14.63 -3.26
C LYS A 337 -0.81 15.63 -2.95
N ASP A 338 -0.16 15.56 -1.80
CA ASP A 338 1.05 16.35 -1.57
C ASP A 338 2.17 15.90 -2.53
N VAL A 339 2.91 16.87 -3.04
CA VAL A 339 4.05 16.63 -3.93
C VAL A 339 5.33 16.81 -3.13
N ILE A 340 6.12 15.75 -3.06
CA ILE A 340 7.40 15.73 -2.34
C ILE A 340 8.53 15.64 -3.36
N GLY A 341 9.44 16.59 -3.31
CA GLY A 341 10.76 16.49 -3.93
C GLY A 341 11.70 15.71 -3.02
N PHE A 342 12.50 14.79 -3.55
CA PHE A 342 13.48 14.03 -2.77
C PHE A 342 14.68 13.59 -3.60
N LYS A 343 15.79 13.25 -2.95
CA LYS A 343 16.92 12.58 -3.60
C LYS A 343 16.99 11.14 -3.16
N ASP A 344 17.24 10.27 -4.12
CA ASP A 344 17.39 8.84 -3.86
C ASP A 344 18.55 8.27 -4.66
N ASN A 345 19.41 7.52 -4.00
CA ASN A 345 20.57 6.88 -4.60
C ASN A 345 20.30 5.41 -5.01
N ARG A 346 19.07 4.92 -4.82
CA ARG A 346 18.66 3.55 -5.16
C ARG A 346 18.07 3.48 -6.58
N ASP A 347 18.21 2.33 -7.22
CA ASP A 347 17.53 2.04 -8.48
C ASP A 347 16.03 1.80 -8.21
N LEU A 348 15.25 2.89 -8.25
CA LEU A 348 13.80 2.86 -8.01
C LEU A 348 13.05 1.95 -8.99
N ILE A 349 13.61 1.60 -10.15
CA ILE A 349 12.94 0.71 -11.10
C ILE A 349 13.09 -0.74 -10.67
N LYS A 350 14.26 -1.13 -10.14
CA LYS A 350 14.56 -2.50 -9.69
C LYS A 350 14.11 -2.79 -8.27
N SER A 351 14.06 -1.77 -7.42
CA SER A 351 13.74 -1.98 -6.01
C SER A 351 12.33 -2.58 -5.84
N SER A 352 12.12 -3.33 -4.78
CA SER A 352 10.83 -3.97 -4.47
C SER A 352 10.53 -3.82 -2.97
N GLY A 353 9.28 -4.03 -2.59
CA GLY A 353 8.84 -3.87 -1.20
C GLY A 353 8.84 -2.42 -0.72
N THR A 354 8.86 -2.27 0.61
CA THR A 354 9.03 -1.00 1.31
C THR A 354 10.51 -0.63 1.32
N LEU A 355 10.80 0.60 0.95
CA LEU A 355 12.16 1.15 0.91
C LEU A 355 12.47 1.94 2.19
N GLU A 356 13.74 1.97 2.59
CA GLU A 356 14.23 2.83 3.69
C GLU A 356 13.78 4.29 3.54
N PRO A 357 13.74 5.06 4.64
CA PRO A 357 13.29 6.45 4.66
C PRO A 357 13.92 7.34 3.58
N LEU A 358 13.16 8.34 3.14
CA LEU A 358 13.63 9.33 2.17
C LEU A 358 14.62 10.32 2.80
N THR A 359 15.52 10.84 1.97
CA THR A 359 16.50 11.87 2.36
C THR A 359 16.42 13.07 1.41
N ASN A 360 16.87 14.24 1.87
CA ASN A 360 16.84 15.51 1.16
C ASN A 360 15.44 15.81 0.62
N VAL A 361 14.46 15.77 1.51
CA VAL A 361 13.05 15.93 1.18
C VAL A 361 12.61 17.38 1.23
N GLU A 362 11.69 17.74 0.34
CA GLU A 362 11.07 19.06 0.27
C GLU A 362 9.58 18.92 -0.06
N LEU A 363 8.72 19.56 0.73
CA LEU A 363 7.29 19.64 0.45
C LEU A 363 7.04 20.79 -0.53
N LEU A 364 6.52 20.47 -1.72
CA LEU A 364 6.23 21.45 -2.77
C LEU A 364 4.78 21.94 -2.74
N THR A 365 3.88 21.17 -2.12
CA THR A 365 2.49 21.57 -1.91
C THR A 365 2.38 22.51 -0.72
N LYS A 366 1.69 23.64 -0.88
CA LYS A 366 1.49 24.61 0.22
C LYS A 366 0.23 24.27 1.01
N HIS A 367 0.40 23.95 2.29
CA HIS A 367 -0.69 23.91 3.25
C HIS A 367 -0.15 24.13 4.67
N GLN A 368 -1.03 24.47 5.61
CA GLN A 368 -0.70 24.38 7.03
C GLN A 368 -0.55 22.91 7.42
N SER A 369 0.55 22.57 8.07
CA SER A 369 0.85 21.23 8.57
C SER A 369 1.00 21.25 10.08
N ASP A 370 0.45 20.22 10.72
CA ASP A 370 0.73 19.96 12.13
C ASP A 370 2.13 19.40 12.28
N PRO A 371 2.81 19.63 13.42
CA PRO A 371 4.08 18.97 13.69
C PRO A 371 3.89 17.45 13.74
N MET A 372 4.90 16.71 13.28
CA MET A 372 4.92 15.25 13.37
C MET A 372 5.85 14.77 14.49
N PRO A 373 5.51 13.69 15.20
CA PRO A 373 6.38 13.07 16.19
C PRO A 373 7.44 12.20 15.51
N ASP A 374 8.61 12.03 16.15
CA ASP A 374 9.67 11.11 15.69
C ASP A 374 9.45 9.67 16.21
N ASN A 375 8.47 9.44 17.08
CA ASN A 375 8.15 8.13 17.63
C ASN A 375 7.15 7.39 16.75
N GLN A 376 7.53 6.20 16.24
CA GLN A 376 6.71 5.44 15.30
C GLN A 376 5.33 5.01 15.84
N SER A 377 5.15 4.80 17.15
CA SER A 377 3.83 4.53 17.74
C SER A 377 2.92 5.76 17.68
N LEU A 378 3.47 6.96 17.88
CA LEU A 378 2.73 8.21 17.71
C LEU A 378 2.44 8.50 16.23
N VAL A 379 3.40 8.24 15.34
CA VAL A 379 3.19 8.34 13.88
C VAL A 379 2.08 7.37 13.44
N ALA A 380 2.08 6.14 13.95
CA ALA A 380 1.04 5.16 13.67
C ALA A 380 -0.34 5.64 14.15
N GLY A 381 -0.41 6.24 15.35
CA GLY A 381 -1.61 6.88 15.86
C GLY A 381 -2.15 7.98 14.93
N TRP A 382 -1.26 8.83 14.41
CA TRP A 382 -1.61 9.82 13.39
C TRP A 382 -2.14 9.18 12.10
N VAL A 383 -1.49 8.13 11.60
CA VAL A 383 -1.93 7.44 10.37
C VAL A 383 -3.34 6.85 10.58
N ILE A 384 -3.56 6.14 11.68
CA ILE A 384 -4.86 5.50 11.99
C ILE A 384 -5.97 6.56 12.12
N LYS A 385 -5.68 7.68 12.80
CA LYS A 385 -6.63 8.78 12.98
C LYS A 385 -7.07 9.39 11.64
N ASN A 386 -6.14 9.62 10.72
CA ASN A 386 -6.40 10.38 9.49
C ASN A 386 -6.77 9.49 8.28
N PHE A 387 -6.35 8.22 8.27
CA PHE A 387 -6.53 7.30 7.14
C PHE A 387 -7.34 6.04 7.50
N GLY A 388 -7.86 5.97 8.72
CA GLY A 388 -8.75 4.92 9.18
C GLY A 388 -8.04 3.66 9.68
N LYS A 389 -8.86 2.68 10.11
CA LYS A 389 -8.40 1.45 10.76
C LYS A 389 -7.44 0.65 9.87
N GLN A 390 -6.33 0.23 10.45
CA GLN A 390 -5.28 -0.56 9.78
C GLN A 390 -5.47 -2.04 10.07
N LYS A 391 -5.31 -2.89 9.05
CA LYS A 391 -5.41 -4.35 9.24
C LYS A 391 -4.17 -4.85 10.00
N ASN A 392 -4.37 -5.78 10.93
CA ASN A 392 -3.30 -6.43 11.71
C ASN A 392 -2.51 -5.47 12.63
N VAL A 393 -3.11 -4.36 13.04
CA VAL A 393 -2.56 -3.50 14.10
C VAL A 393 -3.46 -3.64 15.33
N LEU A 394 -2.87 -4.07 16.44
CA LEU A 394 -3.53 -4.18 17.74
C LEU A 394 -3.54 -2.81 18.43
N ASN A 395 -4.44 -2.62 19.41
CA ASN A 395 -4.49 -1.43 20.28
C ASN A 395 -4.54 -0.08 19.54
N GLN A 396 -5.23 -0.04 18.40
CA GLN A 396 -5.28 1.17 17.54
C GLN A 396 -5.84 2.40 18.25
N ASN A 397 -6.83 2.23 19.14
CA ASN A 397 -7.40 3.34 19.92
C ASN A 397 -6.36 3.97 20.85
N ASP A 398 -5.52 3.14 21.49
CA ASP A 398 -4.43 3.61 22.35
C ASP A 398 -3.40 4.43 21.55
N LEU A 399 -3.01 3.95 20.37
CA LEU A 399 -2.10 4.69 19.48
C LEU A 399 -2.67 6.06 19.09
N VAL A 400 -3.95 6.12 18.70
CA VAL A 400 -4.65 7.38 18.36
C VAL A 400 -4.66 8.33 19.56
N ASN A 401 -5.06 7.85 20.74
CA ASN A 401 -5.14 8.67 21.95
C ASN A 401 -3.77 9.19 22.40
N LYS A 402 -2.71 8.37 22.28
CA LYS A 402 -1.32 8.79 22.53
C LYS A 402 -0.89 9.91 21.58
N TYR A 403 -1.20 9.79 20.29
CA TYR A 403 -0.91 10.85 19.31
C TYR A 403 -1.66 12.15 19.63
N GLU A 404 -2.95 12.09 19.95
CA GLU A 404 -3.74 13.29 20.26
C GLU A 404 -3.23 14.02 21.49
N ARG A 405 -2.87 13.28 22.56
CA ARG A 405 -2.27 13.86 23.77
C ARG A 405 -0.94 14.53 23.47
N TRP A 406 -0.10 13.90 22.66
CA TRP A 406 1.16 14.49 22.20
C TRP A 406 0.93 15.78 21.41
N LEU A 407 -0.03 15.81 20.48
CA LEU A 407 -0.31 16.98 19.66
C LEU A 407 -0.80 18.17 20.50
N LYS A 408 -1.70 17.94 21.46
CA LYS A 408 -2.15 18.98 22.41
C LYS A 408 -0.99 19.56 23.20
N THR A 409 -0.12 18.69 23.70
CA THR A 409 1.09 19.08 24.45
C THR A 409 2.01 19.95 23.59
N LYS A 410 2.20 19.60 22.31
CA LYS A 410 2.99 20.41 21.37
C LYS A 410 2.37 21.76 21.02
N ARG A 411 1.05 21.88 21.07
CA ARG A 411 0.31 23.14 20.86
C ARG A 411 0.25 24.02 22.11
N GLY A 412 0.81 23.57 23.24
CA GLY A 412 0.78 24.32 24.50
C GLY A 412 -0.59 24.33 25.17
N GLU A 413 -1.48 23.41 24.80
CA GLU A 413 -2.76 23.22 25.50
C GLU A 413 -2.52 22.67 26.92
N ASP A 414 -3.26 23.15 27.91
CA ASP A 414 -3.03 22.80 29.32
C ASP A 414 -3.29 21.31 29.58
N ILE A 415 -2.20 20.60 29.86
CA ILE A 415 -2.14 19.16 30.18
C ILE A 415 -2.87 18.86 31.51
N ARG A 416 -3.14 19.88 32.34
CA ARG A 416 -3.89 19.75 33.60
C ARG A 416 -5.37 19.52 33.41
N THR A 417 -5.91 19.78 32.21
CA THR A 417 -7.25 19.32 31.87
C THR A 417 -7.18 17.80 31.76
N PRO A 418 -7.89 17.03 32.61
CA PRO A 418 -7.85 15.57 32.54
C PRO A 418 -8.16 15.15 31.11
N PHE A 419 -7.22 14.46 30.47
CA PHE A 419 -7.47 13.87 29.17
C PHE A 419 -8.52 12.78 29.45
N ASN A 420 -9.80 13.12 29.24
CA ASN A 420 -10.95 12.29 29.57
C ASN A 420 -11.05 11.15 28.55
N ILE A 421 -10.05 10.27 28.57
CA ILE A 421 -9.90 9.20 27.59
C ILE A 421 -10.81 8.04 27.97
N GLY A 422 -10.94 7.73 29.27
CA GLY A 422 -11.69 6.59 29.76
C GLY A 422 -11.57 6.44 31.28
N PHE A 423 -11.99 5.27 31.77
CA PHE A 423 -11.97 4.92 33.19
C PHE A 423 -10.98 3.79 33.45
N SER A 424 -10.21 3.92 34.53
CA SER A 424 -9.33 2.88 35.02
C SER A 424 -10.09 1.76 35.73
N ILE A 425 -9.46 0.59 35.87
CA ILE A 425 -10.01 -0.53 36.64
C ILE A 425 -10.27 -0.11 38.09
N ASP A 426 -9.41 0.71 38.68
CA ASP A 426 -9.57 1.21 40.04
C ASP A 426 -10.84 2.07 40.17
N GLU A 427 -11.11 2.96 39.21
CA GLU A 427 -12.36 3.75 39.18
C GLU A 427 -13.61 2.89 38.96
N ILE A 428 -13.49 1.78 38.21
CA ILE A 428 -14.58 0.81 38.05
C ILE A 428 -14.78 0.03 39.37
N ALA A 429 -13.70 -0.34 40.05
CA ALA A 429 -13.72 -1.04 41.33
C ALA A 429 -14.41 -0.20 42.40
N GLU A 430 -14.08 1.09 42.49
CA GLU A 430 -14.73 2.04 43.40
C GLU A 430 -16.24 2.11 43.16
N LYS A 431 -16.69 2.13 41.90
CA LYS A 431 -18.12 2.22 41.55
C LYS A 431 -18.90 0.92 41.68
N THR A 432 -18.22 -0.23 41.74
CA THR A 432 -18.86 -1.55 41.77
C THR A 432 -18.65 -2.30 43.08
N THR A 433 -17.75 -1.85 43.94
CA THR A 433 -17.30 -2.57 45.16
C THR A 433 -16.73 -3.97 44.86
N VAL A 434 -16.23 -4.17 43.63
CA VAL A 434 -15.64 -5.42 43.12
C VAL A 434 -14.13 -5.23 43.04
N THR A 435 -13.36 -6.30 43.28
CA THR A 435 -11.90 -6.20 43.24
C THR A 435 -11.39 -5.96 41.82
N ALA A 436 -10.30 -5.20 41.68
CA ALA A 436 -9.64 -4.95 40.39
C ALA A 436 -9.34 -6.25 39.62
N HIS A 437 -8.94 -7.31 40.32
CA HIS A 437 -8.68 -8.63 39.74
C HIS A 437 -9.92 -9.25 39.09
N GLN A 438 -11.10 -9.12 39.72
CA GLN A 438 -12.36 -9.64 39.17
C GLN A 438 -12.82 -8.84 37.96
N ILE A 439 -12.60 -7.52 37.96
CA ILE A 439 -12.88 -6.65 36.81
C ILE A 439 -11.95 -6.99 35.64
N GLN A 440 -10.64 -7.14 35.88
CA GLN A 440 -9.68 -7.55 34.87
C GLN A 440 -10.10 -8.88 34.23
N LYS A 441 -10.41 -9.89 35.05
CA LYS A 441 -10.87 -11.19 34.57
C LYS A 441 -12.13 -11.08 33.71
N PHE A 442 -13.07 -10.20 34.07
CA PHE A 442 -14.27 -9.96 33.27
C PHE A 442 -13.92 -9.34 31.91
N LEU A 443 -13.06 -8.32 31.89
CA LEU A 443 -12.64 -7.64 30.67
C LEU A 443 -11.89 -8.60 29.73
N ASP A 444 -10.98 -9.42 30.28
CA ASP A 444 -10.24 -10.44 29.55
C ASP A 444 -11.18 -11.49 28.93
N GLN A 445 -12.16 -11.99 29.70
CA GLN A 445 -13.16 -12.95 29.23
C GLN A 445 -14.02 -12.43 28.09
N HIS A 446 -14.28 -11.11 28.08
CA HIS A 446 -15.06 -10.46 27.03
C HIS A 446 -14.19 -9.86 25.92
N SER A 447 -12.87 -10.09 25.96
CA SER A 447 -11.89 -9.56 25.00
C SER A 447 -11.96 -8.03 24.86
N VAL A 448 -12.32 -7.31 25.93
CA VAL A 448 -12.38 -5.85 25.96
C VAL A 448 -10.97 -5.30 26.00
N GLN A 449 -10.57 -4.56 24.95
CA GLN A 449 -9.26 -3.94 24.87
C GLN A 449 -9.28 -2.54 25.48
N PRO A 450 -8.22 -2.12 26.19
CA PRO A 450 -8.12 -0.75 26.67
C PRO A 450 -8.08 0.22 25.49
N ILE A 451 -8.70 1.38 25.67
CA ILE A 451 -8.65 2.47 24.70
C ILE A 451 -7.43 3.36 24.91
N PHE A 452 -6.75 3.25 26.05
CA PHE A 452 -5.49 3.93 26.33
C PHE A 452 -4.74 3.23 27.48
N SER A 453 -3.42 3.18 27.37
CA SER A 453 -2.54 2.57 28.38
C SER A 453 -1.35 3.48 28.66
N GLU A 454 -1.15 3.82 29.93
CA GLU A 454 -0.04 4.67 30.41
C GLU A 454 0.64 4.02 31.62
N GLY A 455 1.91 3.62 31.44
CA GLY A 455 2.62 2.83 32.43
C GLY A 455 1.90 1.49 32.68
N ASN A 456 1.52 1.25 33.93
CA ASN A 456 0.78 0.05 34.35
C ASN A 456 -0.74 0.29 34.50
N LYS A 457 -1.26 1.39 33.95
CA LYS A 457 -2.68 1.75 34.04
C LYS A 457 -3.34 1.69 32.67
N ASP A 458 -4.42 0.93 32.62
CA ASP A 458 -5.30 0.78 31.45
C ASP A 458 -6.60 1.53 31.66
N TYR A 459 -7.07 2.19 30.61
CA TYR A 459 -8.29 2.99 30.59
C TYR A 459 -9.26 2.43 29.55
N TYR A 460 -10.53 2.33 29.93
CA TYR A 460 -11.60 1.69 29.16
C TYR A 460 -12.69 2.68 28.79
N ALA A 461 -13.40 2.41 27.68
CA ALA A 461 -14.48 3.26 27.24
C ALA A 461 -15.65 3.25 28.24
N LYS A 462 -16.42 4.35 28.27
CA LYS A 462 -17.60 4.46 29.15
C LYS A 462 -18.62 3.34 28.92
N GLN A 463 -18.78 2.87 27.69
CA GLN A 463 -19.70 1.77 27.38
C GLN A 463 -19.26 0.45 28.03
N ASP A 464 -17.98 0.14 27.97
CA ASP A 464 -17.39 -1.05 28.60
C ASP A 464 -17.48 -0.97 30.12
N MET A 465 -17.26 0.22 30.67
CA MET A 465 -17.51 0.53 32.07
C MET A 465 -18.98 0.25 32.44
N ASP A 466 -19.93 0.83 31.72
CA ASP A 466 -21.36 0.70 32.03
C ASP A 466 -21.82 -0.77 31.95
N LEU A 467 -21.29 -1.53 30.98
CA LEU A 467 -21.49 -2.97 30.86
C LEU A 467 -20.95 -3.74 32.07
N THR A 468 -19.71 -3.44 32.46
CA THR A 468 -19.04 -4.06 33.61
C THR A 468 -19.80 -3.75 34.91
N VAL A 469 -20.17 -2.49 35.12
CA VAL A 469 -20.97 -2.04 36.28
C VAL A 469 -22.32 -2.74 36.31
N LYS A 470 -23.01 -2.83 35.17
CA LYS A 470 -24.31 -3.52 35.07
C LYS A 470 -24.19 -5.00 35.38
N HIS A 471 -23.17 -5.68 34.85
CA HIS A 471 -22.93 -7.10 35.09
C HIS A 471 -22.77 -7.38 36.60
N PHE A 472 -21.85 -6.67 37.25
CA PHE A 472 -21.58 -6.91 38.67
C PHE A 472 -22.73 -6.49 39.59
N LYS A 473 -23.48 -5.44 39.25
CA LYS A 473 -24.74 -5.10 39.96
C LYS A 473 -25.78 -6.22 39.86
N GLN A 474 -25.93 -6.84 38.69
CA GLN A 474 -26.85 -7.97 38.51
C GLN A 474 -26.42 -9.21 39.30
N VAL A 475 -25.12 -9.52 39.31
CA VAL A 475 -24.56 -10.62 40.11
C VAL A 475 -24.79 -10.37 41.60
N HIS A 476 -24.52 -9.15 42.09
CA HIS A 476 -24.77 -8.77 43.48
C HIS A 476 -26.26 -8.88 43.85
N ASN A 477 -27.16 -8.39 43.00
CA ASN A 477 -28.61 -8.47 43.25
C ASN A 477 -29.13 -9.91 43.27
N LYS A 478 -28.63 -10.77 42.38
CA LYS A 478 -28.96 -12.22 42.39
C LYS A 478 -28.47 -12.90 43.67
N ALA A 479 -27.25 -12.60 44.11
CA ALA A 479 -26.71 -13.13 45.36
C ALA A 479 -27.53 -12.67 46.57
N LYS A 480 -27.92 -11.39 46.62
CA LYS A 480 -28.78 -10.83 47.68
C LYS A 480 -30.17 -11.47 47.70
N ALA A 481 -30.78 -11.68 46.54
CA ALA A 481 -32.07 -12.36 46.42
C ALA A 481 -31.98 -13.82 46.90
N ALA A 482 -30.93 -14.55 46.50
CA ALA A 482 -30.69 -15.91 46.98
C ALA A 482 -30.49 -15.95 48.51
N LEU A 483 -29.74 -15.01 49.08
CA LEU A 483 -29.56 -14.90 50.54
C LEU A 483 -30.87 -14.57 51.27
N GLN A 484 -31.75 -13.76 50.69
CA GLN A 484 -33.07 -13.48 51.26
C GLN A 484 -33.99 -14.69 51.23
N VAL A 485 -33.96 -15.48 50.15
CA VAL A 485 -34.69 -16.76 50.08
C VAL A 485 -34.19 -17.68 51.19
N VAL A 486 -32.88 -17.84 51.33
CA VAL A 486 -32.26 -18.69 52.37
C VAL A 486 -32.62 -18.23 53.79
N ARG A 487 -32.63 -16.91 54.06
CA ARG A 487 -33.04 -16.37 55.37
C ARG A 487 -34.52 -16.66 55.68
N LYS A 488 -35.41 -16.46 54.71
CA LYS A 488 -36.85 -16.80 54.87
C LYS A 488 -37.06 -18.30 55.10
N THR A 489 -36.27 -19.17 54.47
CA THR A 489 -36.34 -20.62 54.70
C THR A 489 -35.87 -20.99 56.11
N LYS A 490 -34.84 -20.32 56.64
CA LYS A 490 -34.35 -20.50 58.01
C LYS A 490 -35.40 -20.05 59.05
N ASP A 491 -36.05 -18.91 58.83
CA ASP A 491 -37.08 -18.39 59.74
C ASP A 491 -38.32 -19.29 59.75
N ASN A 492 -38.75 -19.80 58.59
CA ASN A 492 -39.86 -20.76 58.50
C ASN A 492 -39.55 -22.09 59.21
N TYR A 493 -38.31 -22.57 59.13
CA TYR A 493 -37.88 -23.79 59.82
C TYR A 493 -37.86 -23.63 61.36
N LEU A 494 -37.50 -22.44 61.86
CA LEU A 494 -37.57 -22.12 63.30
C LEU A 494 -39.03 -22.03 63.81
N ILE A 495 -39.95 -21.51 62.99
CA ILE A 495 -41.38 -21.44 63.35
C ILE A 495 -41.99 -22.85 63.42
N ASP A 496 -41.67 -23.74 62.48
CA ASP A 496 -42.16 -25.13 62.48
C ASP A 496 -41.61 -25.97 63.64
N LYS A 497 -40.36 -25.70 64.06
CA LYS A 497 -39.73 -26.37 65.20
C LYS A 497 -40.38 -25.97 66.52
N ASN A 498 -40.76 -24.70 66.68
CA ASN A 498 -41.45 -24.22 67.87
C ASN A 498 -42.89 -24.74 67.97
N LYS A 499 -43.61 -24.85 66.84
CA LYS A 499 -44.95 -25.48 66.79
C LYS A 499 -44.93 -26.95 67.24
N LYS A 500 -43.94 -27.72 66.78
CA LYS A 500 -43.77 -29.12 67.20
C LYS A 500 -43.40 -29.27 68.68
N GLN A 501 -42.70 -28.31 69.28
CA GLN A 501 -42.39 -28.34 70.73
C GLN A 501 -43.61 -28.00 71.60
N GLU A 502 -44.54 -27.16 71.13
CA GLU A 502 -45.80 -26.90 71.83
C GLU A 502 -46.78 -28.08 71.76
N GLU A 503 -46.83 -28.83 70.64
CA GLU A 503 -47.65 -30.04 70.53
C GLU A 503 -47.15 -31.18 71.45
N VAL A 504 -45.83 -31.33 71.61
CA VAL A 504 -45.23 -32.35 72.50
C VAL A 504 -45.45 -32.03 73.99
N LYS A 505 -45.52 -30.74 74.37
CA LYS A 505 -45.88 -30.34 75.76
C LYS A 505 -47.36 -30.54 76.09
N LYS A 506 -48.25 -30.60 75.09
CA LYS A 506 -49.68 -30.92 75.31
C LYS A 506 -49.98 -32.41 75.43
N MET A 507 -49.06 -33.30 75.00
CA MET A 507 -49.22 -34.76 75.08
C MET A 507 -48.59 -35.40 76.34
N THR A 508 -47.86 -34.67 77.17
CA THR A 508 -47.13 -35.22 78.33
C THR A 508 -47.83 -35.03 79.70
N ASN A 509 -49.06 -34.51 79.73
CA ASN A 509 -49.91 -34.49 80.93
C ASN A 509 -51.07 -35.51 80.81
N LYS A 510 -50.74 -36.81 80.79
CA LYS A 510 -51.62 -37.85 81.35
C LYS A 510 -50.82 -39.13 81.62
N ASP A 511 -50.84 -39.48 82.90
CA ASP A 511 -50.67 -40.80 83.50
C ASP A 511 -49.24 -41.35 83.71
N ASN A 512 -48.74 -41.08 84.93
CA ASN A 512 -47.84 -41.95 85.68
C ASN A 512 -48.57 -42.45 86.94
N SER A 513 -48.68 -43.77 87.12
CA SER A 513 -48.54 -44.42 88.44
C SER A 513 -48.15 -45.90 88.25
N VAL A 514 -46.92 -46.30 88.61
CA VAL A 514 -46.56 -47.15 89.79
C VAL A 514 -46.70 -48.67 89.46
N MET A 515 -45.79 -49.63 89.75
CA MET A 515 -44.47 -49.73 90.41
C MET A 515 -43.82 -51.11 90.08
N ASN A 516 -42.49 -51.21 90.28
CA ASN A 516 -41.67 -52.36 90.78
C ASN A 516 -41.61 -53.69 89.96
N THR A 517 -40.55 -54.52 89.93
CA THR A 517 -39.42 -54.83 90.84
C THR A 517 -38.27 -55.54 90.07
N ASP A 518 -37.04 -55.34 90.56
CA ASP A 518 -35.89 -56.26 90.72
C ASP A 518 -35.18 -57.10 89.62
N THR A 519 -33.84 -56.99 89.75
CA THR A 519 -32.75 -57.99 89.60
C THR A 519 -32.13 -58.38 88.24
N SER A 520 -30.80 -58.15 88.21
CA SER A 520 -29.71 -59.07 87.82
C SER A 520 -29.01 -58.94 86.45
N LYS A 521 -27.68 -58.81 86.59
CA LYS A 521 -26.54 -59.04 85.69
C LYS A 521 -26.80 -59.63 84.28
N ALA A 522 -26.21 -58.99 83.27
CA ALA A 522 -25.37 -59.66 82.25
C ALA A 522 -24.48 -58.65 81.50
N LYS A 523 -23.18 -58.98 81.41
CA LYS A 523 -22.23 -58.42 80.43
C LYS A 523 -22.69 -58.83 79.03
N THR A 524 -22.59 -57.96 78.02
CA THR A 524 -21.63 -58.09 76.90
C THR A 524 -21.79 -57.00 75.82
N THR A 525 -20.64 -56.57 75.31
CA THR A 525 -20.31 -56.16 73.92
C THR A 525 -20.85 -54.87 73.29
N LYS A 526 -19.91 -53.92 73.16
CA LYS A 526 -19.66 -52.92 72.09
C LYS A 526 -20.66 -52.83 70.91
N ALA A 527 -21.06 -51.59 70.60
CA ALA A 527 -21.33 -51.12 69.23
C ALA A 527 -20.70 -49.70 69.02
N PRO A 528 -20.12 -49.40 67.83
CA PRO A 528 -19.34 -48.17 67.54
C PRO A 528 -20.14 -47.06 66.82
N ASN A 529 -19.60 -45.83 66.89
CA ASN A 529 -19.76 -44.65 66.00
C ASN A 529 -21.16 -44.26 65.46
N ASN A 530 -21.68 -43.12 65.95
CA ASN A 530 -22.68 -42.32 65.25
C ASN A 530 -22.00 -41.44 64.19
N ASP A 531 -21.97 -41.88 62.93
CA ASP A 531 -21.57 -41.05 61.79
C ASP A 531 -22.66 -39.99 61.48
N HIS A 532 -22.27 -38.71 61.43
CA HIS A 532 -23.17 -37.61 61.07
C HIS A 532 -23.41 -37.56 59.56
N VAL A 533 -24.47 -38.25 59.10
CA VAL A 533 -24.92 -38.23 57.70
C VAL A 533 -25.66 -36.92 57.40
N ILE A 534 -25.14 -36.12 56.47
CA ILE A 534 -25.79 -34.88 56.01
C ILE A 534 -26.61 -35.19 54.77
N LYS A 535 -27.88 -34.74 54.74
CA LYS A 535 -28.76 -34.90 53.59
C LYS A 535 -28.65 -33.67 52.68
N ILE A 536 -28.59 -33.91 51.37
CA ILE A 536 -28.49 -32.90 50.32
C ILE A 536 -29.70 -33.06 49.38
N ILE A 537 -30.44 -31.99 49.15
CA ILE A 537 -31.54 -31.97 48.19
C ILE A 537 -31.12 -31.13 46.99
N THR A 538 -31.29 -31.69 45.80
CA THR A 538 -31.08 -31.01 44.53
C THR A 538 -32.36 -31.06 43.68
N SER A 539 -32.39 -30.34 42.56
CA SER A 539 -33.49 -30.44 41.59
C SER A 539 -33.63 -31.82 40.93
N ARG A 540 -32.63 -32.69 41.08
CA ARG A 540 -32.56 -34.03 40.45
C ARG A 540 -32.77 -35.18 41.43
N GLY A 541 -32.92 -34.91 42.73
CA GLY A 541 -33.08 -35.96 43.73
C GLY A 541 -32.43 -35.61 45.06
N ARG A 542 -32.52 -36.56 46.01
CA ARG A 542 -31.94 -36.49 47.35
C ARG A 542 -30.69 -37.34 47.43
N PHE A 543 -29.74 -36.86 48.21
CA PHE A 543 -28.43 -37.47 48.35
C PHE A 543 -27.96 -37.34 49.80
N THR A 544 -26.95 -38.12 50.17
CA THR A 544 -26.34 -38.08 51.50
C THR A 544 -24.83 -37.98 51.41
N THR A 545 -24.22 -37.22 52.30
CA THR A 545 -22.75 -37.11 52.36
C THR A 545 -22.26 -37.27 53.79
N LEU A 546 -21.09 -37.88 53.89
CA LEU A 546 -20.29 -37.98 55.12
C LEU A 546 -19.03 -37.11 55.04
N GLN A 547 -18.90 -36.29 53.98
CA GLN A 547 -17.69 -35.51 53.72
C GLN A 547 -17.40 -34.45 54.80
N PHE A 548 -18.41 -34.07 55.59
CA PHE A 548 -18.30 -33.03 56.61
C PHE A 548 -18.70 -33.58 57.97
N LYS A 549 -17.97 -33.21 59.03
CA LYS A 549 -18.22 -33.69 60.39
C LYS A 549 -19.44 -33.03 61.01
N THR A 550 -19.78 -31.81 60.57
CA THR A 550 -20.96 -31.09 61.03
C THR A 550 -21.63 -30.34 59.88
N LEU A 551 -22.93 -30.07 60.02
CA LEU A 551 -23.66 -29.22 59.07
C LEU A 551 -23.06 -27.80 59.00
N GLN A 552 -22.52 -27.30 60.10
CA GLN A 552 -21.87 -25.98 60.16
C GLN A 552 -20.56 -25.95 59.38
N GLU A 553 -19.74 -27.00 59.45
CA GLU A 553 -18.54 -27.16 58.62
C GLU A 553 -18.90 -27.21 57.14
N ALA A 554 -19.94 -27.98 56.77
CA ALA A 554 -20.43 -28.02 55.39
C ALA A 554 -20.83 -26.61 54.89
N TYR A 555 -21.54 -25.82 55.71
CA TYR A 555 -21.93 -24.46 55.32
C TYR A 555 -20.74 -23.51 55.14
N ILE A 556 -19.70 -23.59 55.97
CA ILE A 556 -18.51 -22.74 55.86
C ILE A 556 -17.78 -23.04 54.55
N VAL A 557 -17.56 -24.32 54.25
CA VAL A 557 -16.87 -24.75 53.01
C VAL A 557 -17.66 -24.33 51.77
N LEU A 558 -19.00 -24.43 51.80
CA LEU A 558 -19.85 -24.01 50.69
C LEU A 558 -19.88 -22.48 50.51
N GLN A 559 -19.89 -21.71 51.60
CA GLN A 559 -19.77 -20.25 51.55
C GLN A 559 -18.43 -19.83 50.94
N GLN A 560 -17.34 -20.46 51.35
CA GLN A 560 -16.01 -20.20 50.78
C GLN A 560 -15.95 -20.56 49.30
N ALA A 561 -16.50 -21.70 48.88
CA ALA A 561 -16.53 -22.12 47.47
C ALA A 561 -17.39 -21.19 46.59
N LEU A 562 -18.52 -20.70 47.10
CA LEU A 562 -19.38 -19.74 46.40
C LEU A 562 -18.75 -18.34 46.30
N GLN A 563 -18.04 -17.90 47.33
CA GLN A 563 -17.36 -16.59 47.37
C GLN A 563 -16.08 -16.56 46.53
N SER A 564 -15.37 -17.68 46.40
CA SER A 564 -14.13 -17.80 45.61
C SER A 564 -14.36 -17.98 44.09
N GLY A 565 -15.62 -18.02 43.63
CA GLY A 565 -15.93 -18.06 42.20
C GLY A 565 -15.59 -19.38 41.50
N TYR A 566 -15.29 -20.44 42.25
CA TYR A 566 -15.10 -21.79 41.71
C TYR A 566 -16.46 -22.39 41.37
N LEU A 567 -16.88 -22.17 40.12
CA LEU A 567 -18.15 -22.60 39.56
C LEU A 567 -18.29 -24.13 39.37
N ASN A 568 -17.26 -24.92 39.73
CA ASN A 568 -17.15 -26.37 39.56
C ASN A 568 -16.69 -27.09 40.85
N TYR A 569 -17.14 -26.65 42.03
CA TYR A 569 -16.95 -27.42 43.26
C TYR A 569 -17.99 -28.53 43.35
N PHE A 570 -17.56 -29.76 43.62
CA PHE A 570 -18.41 -30.95 43.70
C PHE A 570 -18.30 -31.62 45.07
N ILE A 571 -19.45 -31.98 45.65
CA ILE A 571 -19.54 -32.76 46.89
C ILE A 571 -19.66 -34.23 46.52
N LYS A 572 -18.86 -35.08 47.16
CA LYS A 572 -19.03 -36.53 47.08
C LYS A 572 -20.22 -36.93 47.94
N ALA A 573 -21.21 -37.55 47.32
CA ALA A 573 -22.44 -37.95 47.98
C ALA A 573 -22.92 -39.30 47.45
N LYS A 574 -23.83 -39.93 48.18
CA LYS A 574 -24.53 -41.14 47.76
C LYS A 574 -25.97 -40.82 47.43
N ASP A 575 -26.47 -41.37 46.33
CA ASP A 575 -27.89 -41.29 45.98
C ASP A 575 -28.75 -42.19 46.88
N GLU A 576 -30.07 -42.19 46.66
CA GLU A 576 -31.00 -43.02 47.43
C GLU A 576 -30.77 -44.53 47.23
N ALA A 577 -30.10 -44.95 46.17
CA ALA A 577 -29.69 -46.34 45.92
C ALA A 577 -28.32 -46.68 46.53
N GLY A 578 -27.65 -45.72 47.18
CA GLY A 578 -26.34 -45.88 47.80
C GLY A 578 -25.16 -45.76 46.85
N SER A 579 -25.38 -45.34 45.60
CA SER A 579 -24.33 -45.19 44.58
C SER A 579 -23.59 -43.87 44.75
N ASP A 580 -22.27 -43.90 44.62
CA ASP A 580 -21.43 -42.71 44.73
C ASP A 580 -21.65 -41.77 43.52
N CYS A 581 -21.85 -40.49 43.80
CA CYS A 581 -22.08 -39.46 42.81
C CYS A 581 -21.43 -38.14 43.23
N LEU A 582 -21.25 -37.24 42.25
CA LEU A 582 -20.69 -35.91 42.45
C LEU A 582 -21.77 -34.85 42.24
N ILE A 583 -22.03 -34.06 43.28
CA ILE A 583 -23.06 -33.02 43.25
C ILE A 583 -22.39 -31.66 43.13
N SER A 584 -22.68 -30.96 42.04
CA SER A 584 -22.27 -29.56 41.91
C SER A 584 -22.98 -28.72 42.97
N VAL A 585 -22.22 -27.88 43.68
CA VAL A 585 -22.76 -26.98 44.71
C VAL A 585 -23.87 -26.08 44.20
N LYS A 586 -23.86 -25.73 42.90
CA LYS A 586 -24.91 -24.91 42.26
C LYS A 586 -26.28 -25.57 42.20
N ASN A 587 -26.30 -26.90 42.22
CA ASN A 587 -27.54 -27.66 42.09
C ASN A 587 -28.16 -27.99 43.46
N ILE A 588 -27.51 -27.59 44.55
CA ILE A 588 -27.97 -27.83 45.91
C ILE A 588 -29.06 -26.80 46.25
N ILE A 589 -30.25 -27.32 46.54
CA ILE A 589 -31.42 -26.55 46.97
C ILE A 589 -31.41 -26.41 48.50
N SER A 590 -31.08 -27.49 49.22
CA SER A 590 -30.97 -27.47 50.69
C SER A 590 -30.06 -28.57 51.22
N MET A 591 -29.56 -28.38 52.45
CA MET A 591 -28.83 -29.38 53.23
C MET A 591 -29.36 -29.42 54.67
N SER A 592 -29.45 -30.61 55.26
CA SER A 592 -29.97 -30.84 56.62
C SER A 592 -29.30 -32.00 57.32
#